data_AF-A0A2B5HV21-F1
#
_entry.id   AF-A0A2B5HV21-F1
#
_cell.length_a   1.000
_cell.length_b   1.000
_cell.length_c   1.000
_cell.angle_alpha   90.00
_cell.angle_beta   90.00
_cell.angle_gamma   90.00
#
_symmetry.space_group_name_H-M   'P 1'
#
loop_
_entity.id
_entity.type
_entity.pdbx_description
1 polymer ?
#
loop_
_entity_poly.entity_id
_entity_poly.type
_entity_poly.pdbx_seq_one_letter_code
_entity_poly.pdbx_strand_id
1 'polypeptide(L)'
;MKSIKKFIQVILVSTPLLILSGCFSSFSKDDLNQPIQEYLKSNYGIQDEFSVIRTDNTFNGIGHQTYVEMKKPYRTYPFLMIEKYTFKILEDESDYIYLEQF
;
A
#
# COMPACT_ATOMS: atom_id res chain seq x y z
N MET A 1 -0.56 43.19 24.30
CA MET A 1 0.62 42.31 24.10
C MET A 1 0.45 40.88 24.63
N LYS A 2 -0.26 40.62 25.74
CA LYS A 2 -0.46 39.25 26.29
C LYS A 2 -1.15 38.28 25.30
N SER A 3 -2.14 38.76 24.54
CA SER A 3 -2.89 37.93 23.57
C SER A 3 -2.00 37.47 22.39
N ILE A 4 -1.19 38.39 21.84
CA ILE A 4 -0.25 38.10 20.75
C ILE A 4 0.79 37.05 21.18
N LYS A 5 1.31 37.14 22.42
CA LYS A 5 2.25 36.15 22.97
C LYS A 5 1.64 34.76 23.10
N LYS A 6 0.36 34.66 23.52
CA LYS A 6 -0.38 33.37 23.55
C LYS A 6 -0.60 32.80 22.16
N PHE A 7 -0.93 33.64 21.17
CA PHE A 7 -1.17 33.20 19.80
C PHE A 7 0.10 32.63 19.14
N ILE A 8 1.25 33.30 19.34
CA ILE A 8 2.55 32.81 18.88
C ILE A 8 2.89 31.47 19.53
N GLN A 9 2.64 31.30 20.84
CA GLN A 9 2.86 30.02 21.53
C GLN A 9 1.99 28.88 20.95
N VAL A 10 0.73 29.15 20.63
CA VAL A 10 -0.16 28.14 20.04
C VAL A 10 0.36 27.70 18.68
N ILE A 11 0.76 28.64 17.82
CA ILE A 11 1.34 28.34 16.50
C ILE A 11 2.65 27.55 16.65
N LEU A 12 3.53 27.95 17.57
CA LEU A 12 4.83 27.31 17.75
C LEU A 12 4.70 25.85 18.22
N VAL A 13 3.67 25.54 19.00
CA VAL A 13 3.40 24.17 19.49
C VAL A 13 2.64 23.33 18.46
N SER A 14 1.74 23.93 17.67
CA SER A 14 0.94 23.19 16.69
C SER A 14 1.69 22.87 15.40
N THR A 15 2.63 23.73 14.98
CA THR A 15 3.36 23.56 13.72
C THR A 15 4.24 22.28 13.70
N PRO A 16 4.99 21.93 14.77
CA PRO A 16 5.73 20.69 14.84
C PRO A 16 4.81 19.45 14.82
N LEU A 17 3.66 19.49 15.51
CA LEU A 17 2.70 18.36 15.50
C LEU A 17 2.17 18.06 14.09
N LEU A 18 1.88 19.10 13.31
CA LEU A 18 1.43 18.95 11.92
C LEU A 18 2.56 18.43 11.01
N ILE A 19 3.79 18.92 11.18
CA ILE A 19 4.95 18.46 10.39
C ILE A 19 5.33 17.01 10.74
N LEU A 20 5.28 16.63 12.02
CA LEU A 20 5.51 15.24 12.43
C LEU A 20 4.38 14.30 12.01
N SER A 21 3.12 14.76 11.92
CA SER A 21 2.03 13.93 11.38
C SER A 21 2.21 13.58 9.89
N GLY A 22 2.95 14.38 9.13
CA GLY A 22 3.28 14.09 7.72
C GLY A 22 4.47 13.13 7.54
N CYS A 23 5.26 12.87 8.59
CA CYS A 23 6.37 11.90 8.54
C CYS A 23 5.88 10.45 8.67
N PHE A 24 4.66 10.26 9.18
CA PHE A 24 3.94 9.01 9.07
C PHE A 24 3.17 9.03 7.74
N SER A 25 3.86 8.80 6.62
CA SER A 25 3.19 8.29 5.43
C SER A 25 2.68 6.89 5.78
N SER A 26 1.55 6.85 6.48
CA SER A 26 0.93 5.63 6.97
C SER A 26 0.26 4.96 5.78
N PHE A 27 1.07 4.25 5.03
CA PHE A 27 0.61 3.19 4.15
C PHE A 27 -0.45 2.36 4.90
N SER A 28 -1.69 2.39 4.42
CA SER A 28 -2.73 1.48 4.87
C SER A 28 -2.76 0.28 3.92
N LYS A 29 -3.01 -0.91 4.47
CA LYS A 29 -3.23 -2.10 3.62
C LYS A 29 -4.36 -1.89 2.61
N ASP A 30 -5.33 -1.05 2.96
CA ASP A 30 -6.46 -0.72 2.08
C ASP A 30 -6.03 0.02 0.81
N ASP A 31 -4.89 0.74 0.85
CA ASP A 31 -4.35 1.48 -0.29
C ASP A 31 -3.90 0.54 -1.43
N LEU A 32 -3.67 -0.74 -1.14
CA LEU A 32 -3.25 -1.74 -2.12
C LEU A 32 -4.41 -2.41 -2.87
N ASN A 33 -5.63 -2.34 -2.34
CA ASN A 33 -6.76 -3.05 -2.94
C ASN A 33 -7.04 -2.55 -4.36
N GLN A 34 -7.07 -1.24 -4.57
CA GLN A 34 -7.34 -0.69 -5.90
C GLN A 34 -6.23 -1.04 -6.93
N PRO A 35 -4.93 -0.82 -6.65
CA PRO A 35 -3.87 -1.22 -7.56
C PRO A 35 -3.87 -2.70 -7.92
N ILE A 36 -4.08 -3.60 -6.95
CA ILE A 36 -4.15 -5.04 -7.18
C ILE A 36 -5.37 -5.39 -8.03
N GLN A 37 -6.53 -4.78 -7.75
CA GLN A 37 -7.75 -5.00 -8.53
C GLN A 37 -7.59 -4.56 -10.00
N GLU A 38 -6.93 -3.42 -10.22
CA GLU A 38 -6.66 -2.90 -11.57
C GLU A 38 -5.70 -3.82 -12.32
N TYR A 39 -4.60 -4.23 -11.69
CA TYR A 39 -3.62 -5.17 -12.25
C TYR A 39 -4.22 -6.52 -12.63
N LEU A 40 -4.96 -7.15 -11.71
CA LEU A 40 -5.61 -8.45 -11.95
C LEU A 40 -6.64 -8.36 -13.09
N LYS A 41 -7.37 -7.25 -13.17
CA LYS A 41 -8.34 -7.02 -14.23
C LYS A 41 -7.68 -6.75 -15.58
N SER A 42 -6.69 -5.86 -15.66
CA SER A 42 -6.09 -5.44 -16.92
C SER A 42 -5.26 -6.55 -17.58
N ASN A 43 -4.53 -7.32 -16.77
CA ASN A 43 -3.57 -8.30 -17.28
C ASN A 43 -4.16 -9.72 -17.38
N TYR A 44 -5.14 -10.06 -16.53
CA TYR A 44 -5.65 -11.44 -16.43
C TYR A 44 -7.17 -11.54 -16.61
N GLY A 45 -7.89 -10.42 -16.75
CA GLY A 45 -9.35 -10.41 -16.84
C GLY A 45 -10.05 -10.85 -15.55
N ILE A 46 -9.35 -10.86 -14.41
CA ILE A 46 -9.87 -11.35 -13.14
C ILE A 46 -10.60 -10.21 -12.43
N GLN A 47 -11.93 -10.33 -12.34
CA GLN A 47 -12.82 -9.44 -11.60
C GLN A 47 -13.53 -10.24 -10.50
N ASP A 48 -12.82 -10.62 -9.43
CA ASP A 48 -13.41 -11.41 -8.34
C ASP A 48 -12.63 -11.28 -7.02
N GLU A 49 -13.25 -11.77 -5.94
CA GLU A 49 -12.80 -11.73 -4.54
C GLU A 49 -11.35 -12.19 -4.35
N PHE A 50 -10.44 -11.23 -4.34
CA PHE A 50 -9.14 -11.39 -3.72
C PHE A 50 -9.12 -10.76 -2.33
N SER A 51 -8.14 -11.11 -1.52
CA SER A 51 -7.93 -10.48 -0.22
C SER A 51 -6.44 -10.34 0.06
N VAL A 52 -6.02 -9.15 0.47
CA VAL A 52 -4.64 -8.94 0.93
C VAL A 52 -4.48 -9.60 2.31
N ILE A 53 -3.74 -10.71 2.37
CA ILE A 53 -3.56 -11.47 3.62
C ILE A 53 -2.41 -10.87 4.43
N ARG A 54 -1.32 -10.56 3.72
CA ARG A 54 -0.11 -10.04 4.32
C ARG A 54 0.44 -8.94 3.44
N THR A 55 0.92 -7.90 4.09
CA THR A 55 1.79 -6.91 3.49
C THR A 55 2.83 -6.54 4.51
N ASP A 56 4.09 -6.65 4.11
CA ASP A 56 5.21 -6.17 4.90
C ASP A 56 5.68 -4.81 4.35
N ASN A 57 5.96 -3.90 5.28
CA ASN A 57 6.36 -2.55 4.96
C ASN A 57 7.82 -2.57 4.48
N THR A 58 7.97 -2.52 3.15
CA THR A 58 9.19 -2.20 2.42
C THR A 58 10.35 -3.21 2.50
N PHE A 59 10.56 -4.00 1.44
CA PHE A 59 11.78 -4.78 1.27
C PHE A 59 12.91 -3.90 0.72
N ASN A 60 13.98 -3.69 1.51
CA ASN A 60 15.17 -2.91 1.10
C ASN A 60 14.86 -1.51 0.51
N GLY A 61 13.73 -0.90 0.88
CA GLY A 61 13.32 0.39 0.33
C GLY A 61 12.62 0.35 -1.04
N ILE A 62 12.47 -0.83 -1.65
CA ILE A 62 11.94 -1.04 -3.00
C ILE A 62 10.41 -0.94 -3.01
N GLY A 63 9.75 -1.80 -2.23
CA GLY A 63 8.31 -1.95 -2.32
C GLY A 63 7.70 -2.77 -1.21
N HIS A 64 6.38 -2.72 -1.15
CA HIS A 64 5.55 -3.53 -0.26
C HIS A 64 5.51 -4.95 -0.76
N GLN A 65 5.85 -5.88 0.12
CA GLN A 65 5.80 -7.31 -0.15
C GLN A 65 4.41 -7.82 0.21
N THR A 66 3.60 -8.16 -0.79
CA THR A 66 2.18 -8.39 -0.61
C THR A 66 1.79 -9.80 -1.05
N TYR A 67 1.13 -10.54 -0.16
CA TYR A 67 0.51 -11.82 -0.49
C TYR A 67 -0.99 -11.64 -0.64
N VAL A 68 -1.51 -12.09 -1.77
CA VAL A 68 -2.92 -11.97 -2.13
C VAL A 68 -3.56 -13.34 -2.15
N GLU A 69 -4.63 -13.54 -1.38
CA GLU A 69 -5.52 -14.67 -1.59
C GLU A 69 -6.35 -14.42 -2.83
N MET A 70 -6.34 -15.32 -3.81
CA MET A 70 -7.33 -15.36 -4.87
C MET A 70 -8.21 -16.58 -4.67
N LYS A 71 -9.53 -16.43 -4.69
CA LYS A 71 -10.47 -17.55 -4.41
C LYS A 71 -10.90 -18.32 -5.66
N LYS A 72 -10.78 -17.70 -6.84
CA LYS A 72 -11.22 -18.25 -8.12
C LYS A 72 -10.16 -17.98 -9.21
N PRO A 73 -10.04 -18.85 -10.23
CA PRO A 73 -10.74 -20.13 -10.38
C PRO A 73 -10.27 -21.20 -9.39
N TYR A 74 -9.02 -21.11 -8.91
CA TYR A 74 -8.44 -21.94 -7.86
C TYR A 74 -7.96 -21.06 -6.71
N ARG A 75 -7.98 -21.61 -5.50
CA ARG A 75 -7.47 -20.89 -4.34
C ARG A 75 -5.94 -20.81 -4.42
N THR A 76 -5.41 -19.62 -4.57
CA THR A 76 -3.96 -19.37 -4.69
C THR A 76 -3.53 -18.16 -3.87
N TYR A 77 -2.22 -18.05 -3.66
CA TYR A 77 -1.56 -17.11 -2.76
C TYR A 77 -0.38 -16.37 -3.41
N PRO A 78 -0.55 -15.77 -4.60
CA PRO A 78 0.55 -15.12 -5.30
C PRO A 78 1.20 -14.01 -4.46
N PHE A 79 2.52 -13.96 -4.58
CA PHE A 79 3.33 -12.84 -4.13
C PHE A 79 3.33 -11.73 -5.19
N LEU A 80 3.14 -10.50 -4.72
CA LEU A 80 3.21 -9.27 -5.51
C LEU A 80 4.18 -8.31 -4.84
N MET A 81 5.18 -7.85 -5.58
CA MET A 81 5.99 -6.71 -5.18
C MET A 81 5.32 -5.43 -5.68
N ILE A 82 5.06 -4.49 -4.78
CA ILE A 82 4.36 -3.24 -5.10
C ILE A 82 5.25 -2.06 -4.78
N GLU A 83 5.55 -1.21 -5.76
CA GLU A 83 6.44 -0.06 -5.58
C GLU A 83 5.91 0.88 -4.47
N LYS A 84 6.84 1.34 -3.63
CA LYS A 84 6.55 1.98 -2.36
C LYS A 84 5.63 3.20 -2.44
N TYR A 85 5.80 4.06 -3.45
CA TYR A 85 5.19 5.39 -3.50
C TYR A 85 4.07 5.54 -4.54
N THR A 86 4.16 4.78 -5.63
CA THR A 86 3.25 4.78 -6.77
C THR A 86 2.25 3.64 -6.72
N PHE A 87 2.48 2.66 -5.85
CA PHE A 87 1.70 1.43 -5.73
C PHE A 87 1.58 0.63 -7.03
N LYS A 88 2.49 0.84 -7.98
CA LYS A 88 2.56 0.02 -9.19
C LYS A 88 3.09 -1.37 -8.84
N ILE A 89 2.46 -2.38 -9.42
CA ILE A 89 2.93 -3.76 -9.34
C ILE A 89 4.23 -3.86 -10.15
N LEU A 90 5.28 -4.38 -9.53
CA LEU A 90 6.56 -4.68 -10.18
C LEU A 90 6.47 -6.12 -10.71
N GLU A 91 6.01 -6.28 -11.94
CA GLU A 91 5.73 -7.60 -12.55
C GLU A 91 6.97 -8.51 -12.56
N ASP A 92 8.15 -7.97 -12.87
CA ASP A 92 9.42 -8.71 -12.90
C ASP A 92 9.88 -9.18 -11.50
N GLU A 93 9.33 -8.61 -10.44
CA GLU A 93 9.60 -8.96 -9.05
C GLU A 93 8.41 -9.65 -8.37
N SER A 94 7.36 -9.99 -9.12
CA SER A 94 6.14 -10.62 -8.63
C SER A 94 5.99 -12.04 -9.18
N ASP A 95 5.15 -12.85 -8.54
CA ASP A 95 4.82 -14.17 -9.09
C ASP A 95 4.01 -14.04 -10.38
N TYR A 96 4.23 -14.99 -11.28
CA TYR A 96 3.38 -15.16 -12.44
C TYR A 96 2.03 -15.72 -12.00
N ILE A 97 0.98 -14.88 -11.98
CA ILE A 97 -0.37 -15.23 -11.51
C ILE A 97 -0.91 -16.52 -12.13
N TYR A 98 -0.62 -16.78 -13.41
CA TYR A 98 -1.07 -18.01 -14.07
C TYR A 98 -0.37 -19.27 -13.56
N LEU A 99 0.91 -19.18 -13.16
CA LEU A 99 1.66 -20.33 -12.65
C LEU A 99 1.22 -20.70 -11.24
N GLU A 100 0.91 -19.71 -10.41
CA GLU A 100 0.45 -19.91 -9.03
C GLU A 100 -0.93 -20.60 -8.93
N GLN A 101 -1.65 -20.77 -10.04
CA GLN A 101 -2.94 -21.46 -10.06
C GLN A 101 -2.83 -23.00 -10.15
N PHE A 102 -1.62 -23.55 -10.30
CA PHE A 102 -1.36 -24.99 -10.48
C PHE A 102 -0.35 -25.53 -9.45
#